data_AF-A0A1V3XBG5-F1
#
_entry.id   AF-A0A1V3XBG5-F1
#
_cell.length_a   1.000
_cell.length_b   1.000
_cell.length_c   1.000
_cell.angle_alpha   90.00
_cell.angle_beta   90.00
_cell.angle_gamma   90.00
#
_symmetry.space_group_name_H-M   'P 1'
#
loop_
_entity.id
_entity.type
_entity.pdbx_description
1 polymer ?
#
loop_
_entity_poly.entity_id
_entity_poly.type
_entity_poly.pdbx_seq_one_letter_code
_entity_poly.pdbx_strand_id
1 'polypeptide(L)'
;MTTKKFTPTITRGPRLTPGEISLTPPDDLGIDIPPSGVQKVLPYVMGGAMLGMIAIMFAGGRQLSPYMLMMPLMMIVMMVGSLAGGSGGGGKKVPEINADRKEYLRYLAGLRGRVTSSATSQVAFFGYHARIPTICCRSSAPSGSGRGRRTATSTRPPGSASATSRRWIDC
;
A
#
# COMPACT_ATOMS: atom_id res chain seq x y z
N MET A 1 27.30 -51.73 -22.89
CA MET A 1 27.27 -50.69 -21.82
C MET A 1 28.71 -50.26 -21.54
N THR A 2 29.10 -49.04 -21.94
CA THR A 2 30.45 -48.53 -21.65
C THR A 2 30.33 -47.60 -20.43
N THR A 3 31.08 -47.90 -19.37
CA THR A 3 31.04 -47.14 -18.11
C THR A 3 32.09 -46.04 -18.17
N LYS A 4 31.82 -44.96 -18.92
CA LYS A 4 32.66 -43.77 -18.82
C LYS A 4 32.42 -43.08 -17.48
N LYS A 5 33.51 -42.84 -16.74
CA LYS A 5 33.46 -42.14 -15.45
C LYS A 5 32.99 -40.70 -15.68
N PHE A 6 31.80 -40.38 -15.20
CA PHE A 6 31.22 -39.04 -15.26
C PHE A 6 31.54 -38.28 -13.97
N THR A 7 32.35 -37.22 -14.09
CA THR A 7 32.61 -36.29 -12.99
C THR A 7 31.92 -34.97 -13.31
N PRO A 8 30.74 -34.67 -12.73
CA PRO A 8 30.04 -33.42 -13.01
C PRO A 8 30.72 -32.23 -12.34
N THR A 9 30.95 -31.16 -13.11
CA THR A 9 31.26 -29.83 -12.55
C THR A 9 29.97 -29.16 -12.11
N ILE A 10 29.78 -29.01 -10.79
CA ILE A 10 28.56 -28.42 -10.22
C ILE A 10 28.74 -26.92 -10.02
N THR A 11 28.05 -26.11 -10.82
CA THR A 11 27.92 -24.67 -10.60
C THR A 11 26.81 -24.39 -9.57
N ARG A 12 27.07 -23.53 -8.58
CA ARG A 12 26.03 -23.06 -7.66
C ARG A 12 25.07 -22.13 -8.39
N GLY A 13 23.77 -22.40 -8.27
CA GLY A 13 22.73 -21.55 -8.83
C GLY A 13 22.56 -20.24 -8.04
N PRO A 14 21.81 -19.28 -8.62
CA PRO A 14 21.36 -18.09 -7.90
C PRO A 14 20.62 -18.48 -6.62
N ARG A 15 20.66 -17.61 -5.60
CA ARG A 15 19.95 -17.82 -4.35
C ARG A 15 18.59 -17.12 -4.40
N LEU A 16 17.58 -17.73 -3.79
CA LEU A 16 16.36 -17.00 -3.45
C LEU A 16 16.73 -15.90 -2.45
N THR A 17 16.12 -14.73 -2.60
CA THR A 17 16.07 -13.72 -1.56
C THR A 17 14.77 -13.95 -0.79
N PRO A 18 14.78 -14.62 0.38
CA PRO A 18 13.58 -14.76 1.20
C PRO A 18 13.36 -13.45 1.94
N GLY A 19 12.17 -12.89 1.82
CA GLY A 19 11.83 -11.67 2.53
C GLY A 19 10.38 -11.31 2.26
N GLU A 20 9.56 -11.34 3.30
CA GLU A 20 8.24 -10.75 3.26
C GLU A 20 8.40 -9.22 3.20
N ILE A 21 7.71 -8.58 2.26
CA ILE A 21 7.66 -7.12 2.18
C ILE A 21 6.43 -6.69 2.96
N SER A 22 6.61 -6.32 4.22
CA SER A 22 5.54 -5.77 5.05
C SER A 22 5.14 -4.38 4.54
N LEU A 23 3.84 -4.17 4.35
CA LEU A 23 3.26 -2.89 3.97
C LEU A 23 2.71 -2.24 5.23
N THR A 24 2.99 -0.95 5.42
CA THR A 24 2.23 -0.16 6.39
C THR A 24 0.86 0.15 5.78
N PRO A 25 -0.24 -0.12 6.51
CA PRO A 25 -1.56 0.32 6.07
C PRO A 25 -1.60 1.85 6.04
N PRO A 26 -2.36 2.43 5.09
CA PRO A 26 -2.61 3.87 5.09
C PRO A 26 -3.44 4.28 6.31
N ASP A 27 -3.36 5.55 6.69
CA ASP A 27 -4.19 6.10 7.76
C ASP A 27 -5.66 6.03 7.41
N ASP A 28 -6.51 5.65 8.36
CA ASP A 28 -7.96 5.66 8.18
C ASP A 28 -8.47 7.08 8.03
N LEU A 29 -9.17 7.31 6.93
CA LEU A 29 -9.99 8.49 6.72
C LEU A 29 -11.18 8.31 7.66
N GLY A 30 -11.09 8.89 8.86
CA GLY A 30 -12.20 8.93 9.82
C GLY A 30 -13.49 9.30 9.10
N ILE A 31 -14.63 8.79 9.58
CA ILE A 31 -15.91 8.83 8.85
C ILE A 31 -16.24 10.27 8.43
N ASP A 32 -15.98 10.57 7.15
CA ASP A 32 -16.38 11.81 6.53
C ASP A 32 -17.89 11.73 6.33
N ILE A 33 -18.64 12.35 7.24
CA ILE A 33 -20.06 12.62 7.01
C ILE A 33 -20.07 13.86 6.12
N PRO A 34 -20.30 13.73 4.79
CA PRO A 34 -20.34 14.89 3.93
C PRO A 34 -21.42 15.82 4.48
N PRO A 35 -21.12 17.11 4.69
CA PRO A 35 -22.14 18.03 5.16
C PRO A 35 -23.27 18.02 4.15
N SER A 36 -24.47 17.70 4.62
CA SER A 36 -25.65 17.61 3.77
C SER A 36 -25.84 18.93 3.02
N GLY A 37 -26.46 18.89 1.84
CA GLY A 37 -26.76 20.12 1.09
C GLY A 37 -27.48 21.16 1.97
N VAL A 38 -28.30 20.68 2.91
CA VAL A 38 -28.96 21.48 3.95
C VAL A 38 -27.96 22.15 4.88
N GLN A 39 -26.95 21.45 5.42
CA GLN A 39 -25.92 22.06 6.29
C GLN A 39 -25.10 23.14 5.59
N LYS A 40 -24.88 23.01 4.27
CA LYS A 40 -24.22 24.06 3.48
C LYS A 40 -25.10 25.30 3.30
N VAL A 41 -26.41 25.13 3.15
CA VAL A 41 -27.36 26.23 2.92
C VAL A 41 -27.84 26.88 4.22
N LEU A 42 -27.84 26.14 5.33
CA LEU A 42 -28.30 26.58 6.65
C LEU A 42 -27.70 27.93 7.12
N PRO A 43 -26.38 28.19 7.01
CA PRO A 43 -25.83 29.48 7.42
C PRO A 43 -26.34 30.65 6.57
N TYR A 44 -26.63 30.43 5.28
CA TYR A 44 -27.20 31.46 4.41
C TYR A 44 -28.65 31.77 4.79
N VAL A 45 -29.44 30.75 5.13
CA VAL A 45 -30.82 30.93 5.60
C VAL A 45 -30.84 31.69 6.92
N MET A 46 -29.97 31.35 7.88
CA MET A 46 -29.85 32.10 9.13
C MET A 46 -29.38 33.54 8.92
N GLY A 47 -28.39 33.76 8.06
CA GLY A 47 -27.93 35.11 7.69
C GLY A 47 -29.03 35.94 7.03
N GLY A 48 -29.80 35.34 6.11
CA GLY A 48 -30.95 35.99 5.48
C GLY A 48 -32.05 36.34 6.48
N ALA A 49 -32.38 35.43 7.39
CA ALA A 49 -33.35 35.68 8.46
C ALA A 49 -32.91 36.84 9.38
N MET A 50 -31.62 36.91 9.73
CA MET A 50 -31.07 38.03 10.52
C MET A 50 -31.17 39.37 9.78
N LEU A 51 -30.77 39.43 8.51
CA LEU A 51 -30.88 40.64 7.70
C LEU A 51 -32.34 41.09 7.56
N GLY A 52 -33.27 40.15 7.39
CA GLY A 52 -34.70 40.45 7.38
C GLY A 52 -35.19 41.08 8.68
N MET A 53 -34.76 40.55 9.83
CA MET A 53 -35.16 41.08 11.13
C MET A 53 -34.60 42.49 11.38
N ILE A 54 -33.35 42.75 10.98
CA ILE A 54 -32.74 44.09 11.04
C ILE A 54 -33.47 45.06 10.10
N ALA A 55 -33.78 44.65 8.87
CA ALA A 55 -34.48 45.49 7.90
C ALA A 55 -35.88 45.91 8.38
N ILE A 56 -36.65 44.98 8.94
CA ILE A 56 -37.98 45.28 9.53
C ILE A 56 -37.84 46.23 10.72
N MET A 57 -36.82 46.04 11.55
CA MET A 57 -36.57 46.86 12.73
C MET A 57 -36.16 48.30 12.37
N PHE A 58 -35.41 48.50 11.28
CA PHE A 58 -35.11 49.82 10.72
C PHE A 58 -36.33 50.46 10.02
N ALA A 59 -37.12 49.67 9.29
CA ALA A 59 -38.33 50.15 8.61
C ALA A 59 -39.45 50.53 9.60
N GLY A 60 -39.48 49.91 10.80
CA GLY A 60 -40.51 50.11 11.81
C GLY A 60 -40.38 51.37 12.68
N GLY A 61 -39.33 52.19 12.50
CA GLY A 61 -39.23 53.54 13.08
C GLY A 61 -39.19 53.64 14.61
N ARG A 62 -38.97 52.54 15.36
CA ARG A 62 -38.90 52.56 16.83
C ARG A 62 -37.55 53.06 17.31
N GLN A 63 -37.53 53.82 18.41
CA GLN A 63 -36.31 54.30 19.04
C GLN A 63 -35.43 53.11 19.47
N LEU A 64 -34.28 52.96 18.80
CA LEU A 64 -33.39 51.82 18.98
C LEU A 64 -32.45 52.12 20.15
N SER A 65 -32.73 51.56 21.33
CA SER A 65 -31.80 51.68 22.45
C SER A 65 -30.53 50.83 22.17
N PRO A 66 -29.32 51.32 22.50
CA PRO A 66 -28.06 50.60 22.25
C PRO A 66 -28.02 49.20 22.86
N TYR A 67 -28.72 49.00 23.98
CA TYR A 67 -28.90 47.70 24.63
C TYR A 67 -29.68 46.69 23.78
N MET A 68 -30.63 47.15 22.96
CA MET A 68 -31.41 46.29 22.08
C MET A 68 -30.59 45.82 20.85
N LEU A 69 -29.56 46.57 20.47
CA LEU A 69 -28.63 46.23 19.40
C LEU A 69 -27.45 45.35 19.86
N MET A 70 -27.08 45.40 21.14
CA MET A 70 -26.01 44.54 21.68
C MET A 70 -26.35 43.04 21.66
N MET A 71 -27.61 42.69 21.93
CA MET A 71 -28.08 41.29 21.94
C MET A 71 -27.89 40.59 20.57
N PRO A 72 -28.34 41.17 19.43
CA PRO A 72 -28.06 40.59 18.12
C PRO A 72 -26.58 40.68 17.72
N LEU A 73 -25.84 41.73 18.13
CA LEU A 73 -24.42 41.86 17.83
C LEU A 73 -23.59 40.70 18.41
N MET A 74 -23.84 40.34 19.67
CA MET A 74 -23.15 39.23 20.32
C MET A 74 -23.50 37.88 19.67
N MET A 75 -24.75 37.71 19.23
CA MET A 75 -25.19 36.52 18.50
C MET A 75 -24.47 36.37 17.15
N ILE A 76 -24.23 37.47 16.43
CA ILE A 76 -23.46 37.48 15.19
C ILE A 76 -22.01 37.06 15.46
N VAL A 77 -21.37 37.64 16.47
CA VAL A 77 -19.98 37.31 16.84
C VAL A 77 -19.84 35.82 17.21
N MET A 78 -20.79 35.26 17.94
CA MET A 78 -20.79 33.83 18.29
C MET A 78 -21.07 32.90 17.11
N MET A 79 -21.95 33.30 16.19
CA MET A 79 -22.26 32.53 14.99
C MET A 79 -21.08 32.50 14.01
N VAL A 80 -20.43 33.65 13.80
CA VAL A 80 -19.22 33.76 12.97
C VAL A 80 -18.07 33.00 13.62
N GLY A 81 -17.87 33.11 14.93
CA GLY A 81 -16.87 32.35 15.67
C GLY A 81 -17.07 30.83 15.55
N SER A 82 -18.32 30.36 15.60
CA SER A 82 -18.66 28.94 15.47
C SER A 82 -18.49 28.41 14.04
N LEU A 83 -18.78 29.24 13.02
CA LEU A 83 -18.58 28.89 11.61
C LEU A 83 -17.09 28.91 11.22
N ALA A 84 -16.33 29.88 11.73
CA ALA A 84 -14.89 29.98 11.52
C ALA A 84 -14.11 28.90 12.31
N GLY A 85 -14.61 28.53 13.50
CA GLY A 85 -13.99 27.55 14.39
C GLY A 85 -14.35 26.09 14.09
N GLY A 86 -15.17 25.81 13.08
CA GLY A 86 -15.52 24.43 12.72
C GLY A 86 -16.53 23.79 13.68
N SER A 87 -17.68 24.43 13.87
CA SER A 87 -18.82 23.79 14.53
C SER A 87 -19.40 22.69 13.64
N GLY A 88 -18.97 21.45 13.88
CA GLY A 88 -19.60 20.26 13.33
C GLY A 88 -18.63 19.28 12.68
N GLY A 89 -17.89 18.54 13.51
CA GLY A 89 -17.44 17.17 13.23
C GLY A 89 -16.86 16.90 11.83
N GLY A 90 -16.05 17.82 11.29
CA GLY A 90 -15.47 17.65 9.98
C GLY A 90 -14.27 16.71 10.07
N GLY A 91 -14.36 15.57 9.40
CA GLY A 91 -13.19 14.73 9.10
C GLY A 91 -12.12 15.50 8.30
N LYS A 92 -11.07 14.79 7.90
CA LYS A 92 -9.93 15.38 7.18
C LYS A 92 -10.44 16.19 5.98
N LYS A 93 -9.98 17.43 5.82
CA LYS A 93 -10.44 18.27 4.70
C LYS A 93 -9.94 17.68 3.38
N VAL A 94 -10.69 17.83 2.28
CA VAL A 94 -10.28 17.39 0.92
C VAL A 94 -8.79 17.68 0.58
N PRO A 95 -8.23 18.87 0.84
CA PRO A 95 -6.79 19.12 0.61
C PRO A 95 -5.86 18.25 1.46
N GLU A 96 -6.23 17.95 2.71
CA GLU A 96 -5.46 17.11 3.63
C GLU A 96 -5.50 15.64 3.18
N ILE A 97 -6.68 15.14 2.79
CA ILE A 97 -6.86 13.80 2.20
C ILE A 97 -6.00 13.63 0.94
N ASN A 98 -5.93 14.66 0.10
CA ASN A 98 -5.15 14.62 -1.13
C ASN A 98 -3.63 14.63 -0.85
N ALA A 99 -3.18 15.32 0.20
CA ALA A 99 -1.80 15.28 0.64
C ALA A 99 -1.42 13.88 1.15
N ASP A 100 -2.25 13.28 2.01
CA ASP A 100 -2.05 11.92 2.53
C ASP A 100 -1.99 10.88 1.41
N ARG A 101 -2.90 10.97 0.42
CA ARG A 101 -2.90 10.08 -0.75
C ARG A 101 -1.59 10.20 -1.54
N LYS A 102 -1.10 11.42 -1.74
CA LYS A 102 0.15 11.67 -2.47
C LYS A 102 1.35 11.08 -1.73
N GLU A 103 1.38 11.23 -0.42
CA GLU A 103 2.46 10.67 0.41
C GLU A 103 2.47 9.15 0.37
N TYR A 104 1.29 8.51 0.51
CA TYR A 104 1.18 7.06 0.44
C TYR A 104 1.58 6.50 -0.94
N LEU A 105 1.18 7.17 -2.02
CA LEU A 105 1.59 6.78 -3.37
C LEU A 105 3.10 6.91 -3.58
N ARG A 106 3.74 7.91 -2.96
CA ARG A 106 5.20 8.05 -2.98
C ARG A 106 5.88 6.90 -2.23
N TYR A 107 5.35 6.51 -1.08
CA TYR A 107 5.82 5.35 -0.33
C TYR A 107 5.74 4.05 -1.17
N LEU A 108 4.59 3.79 -1.81
CA LEU A 108 4.42 2.63 -2.69
C LEU A 108 5.36 2.65 -3.89
N ALA A 109 5.61 3.83 -4.48
CA ALA A 109 6.55 3.97 -5.58
C ALA A 109 7.99 3.61 -5.16
N GLY A 110 8.40 3.97 -3.95
CA GLY A 110 9.70 3.56 -3.39
C GLY A 110 9.81 2.04 -3.17
N LEU A 111 8.73 1.39 -2.75
CA LEU A 111 8.70 -0.07 -2.57
C LEU A 111 8.79 -0.85 -3.87
N ARG A 112 8.33 -0.29 -4.99
CA ARG A 112 8.31 -0.95 -6.30
C ARG A 112 9.69 -1.49 -6.72
N GLY A 113 10.77 -0.76 -6.44
CA GLY A 113 12.14 -1.21 -6.74
C GLY A 113 12.55 -2.47 -5.96
N ARG A 114 12.14 -2.55 -4.69
CA ARG A 114 12.43 -3.72 -3.84
C ARG A 114 11.66 -4.96 -4.31
N VAL A 115 10.37 -4.80 -4.62
CA VAL A 115 9.51 -5.89 -5.12
C VAL A 115 10.02 -6.41 -6.47
N THR A 116 10.37 -5.52 -7.40
CA THR A 116 10.87 -5.90 -8.73
C THR A 116 12.23 -6.61 -8.66
N SER A 117 13.12 -6.17 -7.77
CA SER A 117 14.39 -6.86 -7.50
C SER A 117 14.16 -8.28 -6.96
N SER A 118 13.31 -8.43 -5.94
CA SER A 118 12.94 -9.75 -5.40
C SER A 118 12.31 -10.67 -6.44
N ALA A 119 11.39 -10.14 -7.26
CA ALA A 119 10.76 -10.89 -8.34
C ALA A 119 11.80 -11.37 -9.37
N THR A 120 12.77 -10.52 -9.72
CA THR A 120 13.85 -10.88 -10.64
C THR A 120 14.71 -12.01 -10.07
N SER A 121 15.05 -11.97 -8.78
CA SER A 121 15.77 -13.05 -8.09
C SER A 121 14.97 -14.36 -8.07
N GLN A 122 13.65 -14.30 -7.88
CA GLN A 122 12.78 -15.48 -7.94
C GLN A 122 12.73 -16.08 -9.34
N VAL A 123 12.57 -15.25 -10.38
CA VAL A 123 12.57 -15.69 -11.78
C VAL A 123 13.91 -16.34 -12.13
N ALA A 124 15.04 -15.74 -11.73
CA ALA A 124 16.37 -16.31 -11.94
C ALA A 124 16.56 -17.66 -11.23
N PHE A 125 16.04 -17.79 -10.01
CA PHE A 125 16.07 -19.03 -9.25
C PHE A 125 15.27 -20.15 -9.92
N PHE A 126 14.01 -19.90 -10.26
CA PHE A 126 13.15 -20.88 -10.91
C PHE A 126 13.61 -21.19 -12.34
N GLY A 127 14.10 -20.20 -13.09
CA GLY A 127 14.71 -20.42 -14.40
C GLY A 127 15.96 -21.31 -14.33
N TYR A 128 16.72 -21.26 -13.22
CA TYR A 128 17.85 -22.15 -13.01
C TYR A 128 17.42 -23.56 -12.62
N HIS A 129 16.45 -23.70 -11.71
CA HIS A 129 16.06 -24.98 -11.11
C HIS A 129 14.95 -25.72 -11.85
N ALA A 130 13.96 -25.04 -12.39
CA ALA A 130 12.78 -25.61 -13.05
C ALA A 130 12.80 -25.25 -14.53
N ARG A 131 13.76 -25.82 -15.26
CA ARG A 131 13.87 -25.63 -16.71
C ARG A 131 12.79 -26.44 -17.45
N ILE A 132 12.21 -25.84 -18.49
CA ILE A 132 11.20 -26.49 -19.35
C ILE A 132 11.76 -27.78 -19.99
N PRO A 133 10.90 -28.80 -20.19
CA PRO A 133 11.32 -30.15 -20.57
C PRO A 133 12.12 -30.20 -21.87
N THR A 134 11.75 -29.38 -22.86
CA THR A 134 12.44 -29.29 -24.17
C THR A 134 13.91 -28.90 -24.05
N ILE A 135 14.27 -28.12 -23.04
CA ILE A 135 15.63 -27.63 -22.82
C ILE A 135 16.46 -28.64 -22.01
N CYS A 136 15.81 -29.49 -21.19
CA CYS A 136 16.46 -30.60 -20.51
C CYS A 136 16.94 -31.66 -21.51
N CYS A 137 16.11 -32.00 -22.51
CA CYS A 137 16.47 -32.92 -23.59
C CYS A 137 17.68 -32.45 -24.41
N ARG A 138 17.91 -31.14 -24.51
CA ARG A 138 19.10 -30.58 -25.18
C ARG A 138 20.39 -30.73 -24.35
N SER A 139 20.27 -30.74 -23.03
CA SER A 139 21.42 -30.78 -22.12
C SER A 139 21.98 -32.19 -21.86
N SER A 140 21.26 -33.24 -22.27
CA SER A 140 21.71 -34.64 -22.22
C SER A 140 22.56 -35.06 -23.42
N ALA A 141 22.73 -34.20 -24.43
CA ALA A 141 23.74 -34.36 -25.48
C ALA A 141 25.15 -34.36 -24.85
N PRO A 142 26.16 -35.04 -25.45
CA PRO A 142 27.48 -35.27 -24.83
C PRO A 142 28.31 -33.99 -24.77
N SER A 143 27.89 -33.08 -23.91
CA SER A 143 28.52 -31.83 -23.53
C SER A 143 28.69 -31.95 -22.03
N GLY A 144 29.93 -32.01 -21.55
CA GLY A 144 30.32 -32.32 -20.16
C GLY A 144 29.82 -31.36 -19.06
N SER A 145 28.77 -30.58 -19.32
CA SER A 145 28.13 -29.60 -18.44
C SER A 145 26.83 -30.19 -17.84
N GLY A 146 26.94 -31.25 -17.05
CA GLY A 146 25.79 -31.77 -16.28
C GLY A 146 25.58 -30.98 -14.99
N ARG A 147 24.48 -30.22 -14.88
CA ARG A 147 24.09 -29.52 -13.64
C ARG A 147 23.30 -30.47 -12.73
N GLY A 148 23.99 -31.11 -11.79
CA GLY A 148 23.36 -31.97 -10.78
C GLY A 148 22.71 -31.20 -9.63
N ARG A 149 21.48 -31.58 -9.25
CA ARG A 149 20.87 -31.20 -7.96
C ARG A 149 21.39 -32.13 -6.87
N ARG A 150 22.25 -31.65 -5.97
CA ARG A 150 22.50 -32.33 -4.70
C ARG A 150 21.31 -32.06 -3.79
N THR A 151 20.59 -33.11 -3.37
CA THR A 151 19.65 -33.05 -2.25
C THR A 151 20.45 -32.63 -1.02
N ALA A 152 20.35 -31.37 -0.63
CA ALA A 152 21.07 -30.81 0.51
C ALA A 152 20.36 -31.20 1.81
N THR A 153 20.36 -32.49 2.16
CA THR A 153 20.04 -32.94 3.53
C THR A 153 20.63 -34.33 3.74
N SER A 154 21.90 -34.39 4.15
CA SER A 154 22.43 -35.54 4.88
C SER A 154 23.71 -35.08 5.56
N THR A 155 23.56 -34.50 6.75
CA THR A 155 24.61 -34.56 7.76
C THR A 155 24.81 -36.05 8.10
N ARG A 156 25.71 -36.73 7.39
CA ARG A 156 26.11 -38.10 7.70
C ARG A 156 27.45 -38.04 8.46
N PRO A 157 27.56 -38.66 9.64
CA PRO A 157 28.81 -38.70 10.41
C PRO A 157 29.88 -39.52 9.68
N PRO A 158 31.17 -39.34 10.01
CA PRO A 158 32.28 -39.95 9.27
C PRO A 158 32.31 -41.46 9.53
N GLY A 159 32.11 -42.25 8.47
CA GLY A 159 32.26 -43.71 8.55
C GLY A 159 31.03 -44.48 8.06
N SER A 160 30.80 -44.52 6.75
CA SER A 160 30.25 -45.72 6.08
C SER A 160 30.25 -45.51 4.58
N ALA A 161 31.22 -46.14 3.93
CA ALA A 161 31.20 -46.38 2.50
C ALA A 161 30.04 -47.31 2.17
N SER A 162 29.08 -46.82 1.41
CA SER A 162 28.27 -47.65 0.52
C SER A 162 27.66 -46.77 -0.56
N ALA A 163 28.15 -46.97 -1.78
CA ALA A 163 27.60 -46.41 -2.98
C ALA A 163 26.23 -47.05 -3.23
N THR A 164 25.18 -46.46 -2.65
CA THR A 164 23.81 -46.88 -2.92
C THR A 164 23.45 -46.45 -4.34
N SER A 165 23.41 -47.45 -5.22
CA SER A 165 22.85 -47.38 -6.57
C SER A 165 21.58 -46.52 -6.60
N ARG A 166 21.60 -45.46 -7.40
CA ARG A 166 20.37 -44.79 -7.80
C ARG A 166 20.08 -45.24 -9.22
N ARG A 167 19.13 -46.18 -9.27
CA ARG A 167 18.35 -46.61 -10.42
C ARG A 167 18.05 -45.41 -11.30
N TRP A 168 18.61 -45.42 -12.51
CA TRP A 168 18.23 -44.49 -13.56
C TRP A 168 16.85 -44.91 -14.03
N ILE A 169 15.90 -43.99 -13.94
CA ILE A 169 14.64 -44.12 -14.68
C ILE A 169 15.01 -43.75 -16.11
N ASP A 170 15.19 -44.78 -16.93
CA ASP A 170 15.29 -44.67 -18.37
C ASP A 170 13.92 -44.20 -18.92
N CYS A 171 13.97 -43.30 -19.91
CA CYS A 171 12.88 -43.14 -20.86
C CYS A 171 12.88 -44.32 -21.84
#